data_AF-A0A958PGT9-F1
#
_entry.id   AF-A0A958PGT9-F1
#
_cell.length_a   1.000
_cell.length_b   1.000
_cell.length_c   1.000
_cell.angle_alpha   90.00
_cell.angle_beta   90.00
_cell.angle_gamma   90.00
#
_symmetry.space_group_name_H-M   'P 1'
#
loop_
_entity.id
_entity.type
_entity.pdbx_description
1 polymer ?
#
loop_
_entity_poly.entity_id
_entity_poly.type
_entity_poly.pdbx_seq_one_letter_code
_entity_poly.pdbx_strand_id
1 'polypeptide(L)'
;MRIWGAILLLTHFLGSPAGAAPASSEAAEYYFRNQDYRKSLALWGEFLQSQPDNVGGVLRVGELTLLLEGRPSLDEFISRQVAPRVRSFSPEQFHQLNEGLERLQSRFLTDKGQARYLQSLEHFKVHDCKEALVLLDEAVSLEKGNLRALQLKASCEAALELWEKRFSTLKRAARSNPLQPEVQQRLFESYVYFGEYGRLIAELQGVSAKQLSPRERTAWAVALWNEKKNDSAWRVVRGLLSEPGSPKHPVLYFLAGDLLSDSTREQASRYFKTFLARAADPGEILIDGLDPYHTERFLPLAQKFLGEKTL
;
A
#
# COMPACT_ATOMS: atom_id res chain seq x y z
N MET A 1 29.69 -0.19 -26.14
CA MET A 1 29.35 -1.49 -26.77
C MET A 1 29.22 -2.55 -25.68
N ARG A 2 28.03 -2.70 -25.11
CA ARG A 2 27.65 -3.78 -24.17
C ARG A 2 26.20 -4.12 -24.47
N ILE A 3 26.01 -5.30 -25.07
CA ILE A 3 24.72 -5.83 -25.47
C ILE A 3 24.06 -6.41 -24.20
N TRP A 4 22.98 -5.79 -23.75
CA TRP A 4 22.09 -6.41 -22.76
C TRP A 4 21.29 -7.49 -23.49
N GLY A 5 21.64 -8.75 -23.26
CA GLY A 5 20.80 -9.88 -23.63
C GLY A 5 19.55 -9.86 -22.77
N ALA A 6 18.43 -9.43 -23.35
CA ALA A 6 17.11 -9.69 -22.80
C ALA A 6 16.87 -11.20 -22.90
N ILE A 7 16.97 -11.91 -21.77
CA ILE A 7 16.48 -13.28 -21.65
C ILE A 7 14.95 -13.19 -21.62
N LEU A 8 14.35 -13.22 -22.81
CA LEU A 8 12.97 -13.64 -22.98
C LEU A 8 12.93 -15.14 -22.68
N LEU A 9 12.61 -15.50 -21.43
CA LEU A 9 12.05 -16.81 -21.13
C LEU A 9 10.60 -16.83 -21.67
N LEU A 10 10.49 -16.87 -22.99
CA LEU A 10 9.31 -17.37 -23.69
C LEU A 10 9.29 -18.87 -23.43
N THR A 11 8.51 -19.26 -22.44
CA THR A 11 8.13 -20.64 -22.19
C THR A 11 7.46 -21.21 -23.45
N HIS A 12 8.21 -22.01 -24.21
CA HIS A 12 7.59 -23.05 -25.02
C HIS A 12 6.98 -24.06 -24.04
N PHE A 13 5.70 -23.84 -23.74
CA PHE A 13 4.81 -24.80 -23.10
C PHE A 13 4.70 -25.99 -24.05
N LEU A 14 5.58 -26.97 -23.88
CA LEU A 14 5.35 -28.32 -24.42
C LEU A 14 4.06 -28.80 -23.77
N GLY A 15 3.03 -29.04 -24.59
CA GLY A 15 1.74 -29.53 -24.13
C GLY A 15 1.94 -30.74 -23.22
N SER A 16 1.53 -30.60 -21.96
CA SER A 16 1.60 -31.70 -21.01
C SER A 16 0.78 -32.88 -21.55
N PRO A 17 1.33 -34.11 -21.52
CA PRO A 17 0.58 -35.29 -21.93
C PRO A 17 -0.68 -35.41 -21.08
N ALA A 18 -1.83 -35.46 -21.74
CA ALA A 18 -3.14 -35.63 -21.11
C ALA A 18 -3.15 -36.95 -20.32
N GLY A 19 -2.99 -36.88 -18.99
CA GLY A 19 -3.04 -38.04 -18.11
C GLY A 19 -2.08 -38.03 -16.91
N ALA A 20 -1.20 -37.03 -16.76
CA ALA A 20 -0.43 -36.90 -15.54
C ALA A 20 -1.34 -36.56 -14.35
N ALA A 21 -1.30 -37.37 -13.29
CA ALA A 21 -2.00 -37.07 -12.04
C ALA A 21 -1.56 -35.67 -11.55
N PRO A 22 -2.47 -34.86 -10.97
CA PRO A 22 -2.11 -33.55 -10.46
C PRO A 22 -0.93 -33.67 -9.49
N ALA A 23 0.09 -32.83 -9.69
CA ALA A 23 1.26 -32.79 -8.82
C ALA A 23 0.81 -32.60 -7.36
N SER A 24 1.19 -33.52 -6.47
CA SER A 24 0.89 -33.38 -5.05
C SER A 24 1.85 -32.39 -4.41
N SER A 25 1.33 -31.59 -3.47
CA SER A 25 2.15 -30.71 -2.64
C SER A 25 3.23 -31.48 -1.86
N GLU A 26 2.95 -32.74 -1.50
CA GLU A 26 3.91 -33.64 -0.85
C GLU A 26 5.14 -33.92 -1.72
N ALA A 27 4.96 -34.18 -3.02
CA ALA A 27 6.07 -34.36 -3.95
C ALA A 27 6.88 -33.07 -4.09
N ALA A 28 6.21 -31.92 -4.19
CA ALA A 28 6.88 -30.62 -4.24
C ALA A 28 7.73 -30.34 -2.99
N GLU A 29 7.20 -30.66 -1.79
CA GLU A 29 7.92 -30.55 -0.52
C GLU A 29 9.07 -31.54 -0.39
N TYR A 30 8.95 -32.75 -0.94
CA TYR A 30 10.07 -33.71 -0.99
C TYR A 30 11.26 -33.10 -1.73
N TYR A 31 11.06 -32.51 -2.92
CA TYR A 31 12.15 -31.87 -3.67
C TYR A 31 12.69 -30.63 -2.96
N PHE A 32 11.82 -29.85 -2.28
CA PHE A 32 12.25 -28.72 -1.47
C PHE A 32 13.24 -29.15 -0.37
N ARG A 33 12.89 -30.19 0.40
CA ARG A 33 13.72 -30.71 1.50
C ARG A 33 15.05 -31.30 1.00
N ASN A 34 15.07 -31.86 -0.21
CA ASN A 34 16.27 -32.37 -0.86
C ASN A 34 17.03 -31.29 -1.66
N GLN A 35 16.68 -30.01 -1.50
CA GLN A 35 17.32 -28.86 -2.13
C GLN A 35 17.23 -28.82 -3.67
N ASP A 36 16.35 -29.62 -4.27
CA ASP A 36 16.01 -29.50 -5.69
C ASP A 36 14.90 -28.45 -5.87
N TYR A 37 15.28 -27.18 -5.65
CA TYR A 37 14.36 -26.06 -5.64
C TYR A 37 13.70 -25.82 -7.00
N ARG A 38 14.38 -26.11 -8.11
CA ARG A 38 13.80 -25.93 -9.45
C ARG A 38 12.67 -26.92 -9.69
N LYS A 39 12.86 -28.19 -9.33
CA LYS A 39 11.81 -29.20 -9.46
C LYS A 39 10.67 -28.95 -8.48
N SER A 40 10.99 -28.53 -7.26
CA SER A 40 10.00 -28.10 -6.28
C SER A 40 9.13 -26.94 -6.80
N LEU A 41 9.75 -25.92 -7.41
CA LEU A 41 9.05 -24.76 -7.98
C LEU A 41 8.11 -25.17 -9.11
N ALA A 42 8.55 -26.05 -10.01
CA ALA A 42 7.71 -26.57 -11.08
C ALA A 42 6.46 -27.28 -10.53
N LEU A 43 6.64 -28.20 -9.58
CA LEU A 43 5.54 -28.96 -8.98
C LEU A 43 4.59 -28.08 -8.17
N TRP A 44 5.10 -27.11 -7.40
CA TRP A 44 4.25 -26.12 -6.71
C TRP A 44 3.50 -25.21 -7.69
N GLY A 45 4.10 -24.87 -8.83
CA GLY A 45 3.45 -24.14 -9.91
C GLY A 45 2.29 -24.92 -10.53
N GLU A 46 2.49 -26.20 -10.83
CA GLU A 46 1.44 -27.10 -11.31
C GLU A 46 0.32 -27.27 -10.27
N PHE A 47 0.68 -27.44 -9.00
CA PHE A 47 -0.28 -27.49 -7.90
C PHE A 47 -1.15 -26.23 -7.84
N LEU A 48 -0.56 -25.04 -7.95
CA LEU A 48 -1.30 -23.77 -7.97
C LEU A 48 -2.18 -23.57 -9.22
N GLN A 49 -1.91 -24.25 -10.33
CA GLN A 49 -2.84 -24.25 -11.47
C GLN A 49 -4.15 -24.97 -11.10
N SER A 50 -4.06 -26.05 -10.32
CA SER A 50 -5.22 -26.80 -9.85
C SER A 50 -5.91 -26.18 -8.62
N GLN A 51 -5.15 -25.48 -7.77
CA GLN A 51 -5.64 -24.85 -6.54
C GLN A 51 -5.12 -23.39 -6.43
N PRO A 52 -5.64 -22.47 -7.26
CA PRO A 52 -5.10 -21.11 -7.38
C PRO A 52 -5.23 -20.26 -6.11
N ASP A 53 -6.16 -20.60 -5.22
CA ASP A 53 -6.41 -19.91 -3.96
C ASP A 53 -5.72 -20.57 -2.75
N ASN A 54 -4.87 -21.57 -2.98
CA ASN A 54 -4.11 -22.22 -1.91
C ASN A 54 -2.97 -21.29 -1.43
N VAL A 55 -3.21 -20.59 -0.33
CA VAL A 55 -2.26 -19.64 0.27
C VAL A 55 -0.89 -20.28 0.53
N GLY A 56 -0.85 -21.51 1.05
CA GLY A 56 0.40 -22.23 1.30
C GLY A 56 1.22 -22.41 0.02
N GLY A 57 0.58 -22.85 -1.07
CA GLY A 57 1.21 -22.98 -2.37
C GLY A 57 1.70 -21.64 -2.91
N VAL A 58 0.93 -20.56 -2.77
CA VAL A 58 1.32 -19.21 -3.21
C VAL A 58 2.58 -18.76 -2.49
N LEU A 59 2.64 -18.95 -1.17
CA LEU A 59 3.81 -18.58 -0.37
C LEU A 59 5.03 -19.45 -0.71
N ARG A 60 4.83 -20.74 -1.03
CA ARG A 60 5.94 -21.63 -1.46
C ARG A 60 6.50 -21.26 -2.82
N VAL A 61 5.65 -20.99 -3.81
CA VAL A 61 6.10 -20.46 -5.11
C VAL A 61 6.81 -19.14 -4.92
N GLY A 62 6.29 -18.23 -4.09
CA GLY A 62 6.93 -16.97 -3.77
C GLY A 62 8.32 -17.15 -3.12
N GLU A 63 8.45 -18.03 -2.13
CA GLU A 63 9.73 -18.34 -1.48
C GLU A 63 10.75 -18.90 -2.47
N LEU A 64 10.35 -19.88 -3.28
CA LEU A 64 11.22 -20.50 -4.27
C LEU A 64 11.64 -19.53 -5.38
N THR A 65 10.71 -18.69 -5.85
CA THR A 65 10.99 -17.61 -6.82
C THR A 65 12.01 -16.63 -6.24
N LEU A 66 11.84 -16.21 -4.99
CA LEU A 66 12.78 -15.33 -4.31
C LEU A 66 14.18 -15.95 -4.20
N LEU A 67 14.28 -17.22 -3.85
CA LEU A 67 15.55 -17.93 -3.67
C LEU A 67 16.28 -18.17 -5.00
N LEU A 68 15.56 -18.54 -6.06
CA LEU A 68 16.14 -18.94 -7.34
C LEU A 68 16.39 -17.76 -8.28
N GLU A 69 15.50 -16.77 -8.28
CA GLU A 69 15.45 -15.72 -9.29
C GLU A 69 15.56 -14.31 -8.71
N GLY A 70 15.38 -14.18 -7.39
CA GLY A 70 15.47 -12.92 -6.67
C GLY A 70 14.16 -12.13 -6.65
N ARG A 71 14.23 -10.93 -6.08
CA ARG A 71 13.04 -10.11 -5.78
C ARG A 71 12.29 -9.60 -7.01
N PRO A 72 12.92 -9.19 -8.12
CA PRO A 72 12.17 -8.74 -9.30
C PRO A 72 11.18 -9.79 -9.83
N SER A 73 11.58 -11.07 -9.86
CA SER A 73 10.68 -12.17 -10.23
C SER A 73 9.58 -12.39 -9.20
N LEU A 74 9.86 -12.24 -7.90
CA LEU A 74 8.83 -12.31 -6.86
C LEU A 74 7.79 -11.19 -7.02
N ASP A 75 8.22 -9.95 -7.26
CA ASP A 75 7.33 -8.80 -7.47
C ASP A 75 6.43 -9.02 -8.72
N GLU A 76 7.01 -9.57 -9.79
CA GLU A 76 6.26 -9.96 -10.99
C GLU A 76 5.24 -11.07 -10.69
N PHE A 77 5.63 -12.12 -9.97
CA PHE A 77 4.74 -13.19 -9.55
C PHE A 77 3.57 -12.65 -8.72
N ILE A 78 3.83 -11.81 -7.72
CA ILE A 78 2.80 -11.21 -6.86
C ILE A 78 1.85 -10.37 -7.70
N SER A 79 2.38 -9.46 -8.53
CA SER A 79 1.54 -8.55 -9.32
C SER A 79 0.69 -9.26 -10.38
N ARG A 80 1.21 -10.31 -11.03
CA ARG A 80 0.50 -11.01 -12.11
C ARG A 80 -0.41 -12.13 -11.62
N GLN A 81 -0.01 -12.86 -10.59
CA GLN A 81 -0.70 -14.09 -10.17
C GLN A 81 -1.46 -13.93 -8.86
N VAL A 82 -0.95 -13.13 -7.92
CA VAL A 82 -1.53 -13.02 -6.58
C VAL A 82 -2.52 -11.85 -6.49
N ALA A 83 -2.08 -10.63 -6.81
CA ALA A 83 -2.86 -9.42 -6.65
C ALA A 83 -4.25 -9.45 -7.34
N PRO A 84 -4.40 -10.00 -8.58
CA PRO A 84 -5.72 -10.08 -9.21
C PRO A 84 -6.71 -11.02 -8.49
N ARG A 85 -6.19 -11.99 -7.73
CA ARG A 85 -6.98 -13.04 -7.05
C ARG A 85 -7.29 -12.71 -5.59
N VAL A 86 -6.64 -11.71 -5.01
CA VAL A 86 -6.83 -11.33 -3.59
C VAL A 86 -8.30 -11.15 -3.19
N ARG A 87 -9.16 -10.75 -4.14
CA ARG A 87 -10.60 -10.58 -3.90
C ARG A 87 -11.37 -11.90 -3.71
N SER A 88 -10.84 -13.04 -4.14
CA SER A 88 -11.45 -14.37 -3.92
C SER A 88 -11.11 -14.95 -2.55
N PHE A 89 -10.12 -14.39 -1.84
CA PHE A 89 -9.64 -14.95 -0.59
C PHE A 89 -10.61 -14.64 0.57
N SER A 90 -10.80 -15.62 1.46
CA SER A 90 -11.45 -15.37 2.74
C SER A 90 -10.62 -14.38 3.57
N PRO A 91 -11.22 -13.69 4.56
CA PRO A 91 -10.48 -12.82 5.46
C PRO A 91 -9.27 -13.50 6.11
N GLU A 92 -9.40 -14.76 6.52
CA GLU A 92 -8.33 -15.56 7.11
C GLU A 92 -7.22 -15.86 6.10
N GLN A 93 -7.58 -16.26 4.88
CA GLN A 93 -6.63 -16.51 3.80
C GLN A 93 -5.88 -15.24 3.41
N PHE A 94 -6.59 -14.10 3.33
CA PHE A 94 -5.98 -12.81 3.05
C PHE A 94 -4.97 -12.43 4.13
N HIS A 95 -5.33 -12.59 5.40
CA HIS A 95 -4.44 -12.30 6.52
C HIS A 95 -3.17 -13.19 6.47
N GLN A 96 -3.33 -14.50 6.31
CA GLN A 96 -2.22 -15.44 6.17
C GLN A 96 -1.32 -15.11 4.97
N LEU A 97 -1.93 -14.78 3.82
CA LEU A 97 -1.18 -14.38 2.63
C LEU A 97 -0.39 -13.11 2.91
N ASN A 98 -1.02 -12.08 3.49
CA ASN A 98 -0.36 -10.81 3.75
C ASN A 98 0.84 -10.97 4.71
N GLU A 99 0.68 -11.70 5.82
CA GLU A 99 1.79 -11.98 6.74
C GLU A 99 2.90 -12.80 6.08
N GLY A 100 2.54 -13.77 5.25
CA GLY A 100 3.49 -14.57 4.49
C GLY A 100 4.30 -13.73 3.50
N LEU A 101 3.63 -12.92 2.69
CA LEU A 101 4.27 -12.02 1.73
C LEU A 101 5.12 -10.96 2.41
N GLU A 102 4.66 -10.40 3.54
CA GLU A 102 5.44 -9.46 4.33
C GLU A 102 6.75 -10.11 4.82
N ARG A 103 6.69 -11.33 5.36
CA ARG A 103 7.90 -12.07 5.77
C ARG A 103 8.86 -12.32 4.61
N LEU A 104 8.33 -12.75 3.45
CA LEU A 104 9.14 -12.98 2.25
C LEU A 104 9.79 -11.69 1.74
N GLN A 105 9.01 -10.62 1.62
CA GLN A 105 9.48 -9.34 1.11
C GLN A 105 10.42 -8.60 2.07
N SER A 106 10.36 -8.95 3.35
CA SER A 106 11.25 -8.43 4.39
C SER A 106 12.56 -9.21 4.55
N ARG A 107 12.66 -10.42 3.96
CA ARG A 107 13.88 -11.23 4.03
C ARG A 107 15.01 -10.55 3.26
N PHE A 108 16.16 -10.38 3.90
CA PHE A 108 17.39 -9.91 3.27
C PHE A 108 18.07 -11.09 2.57
N LEU A 109 18.55 -10.88 1.35
CA LEU A 109 19.25 -11.90 0.55
C LEU A 109 20.77 -11.80 0.66
N THR A 110 21.28 -10.70 1.21
CA THR A 110 22.69 -10.39 1.36
C THR A 110 22.99 -9.90 2.77
N ASP A 111 24.06 -10.42 3.37
CA ASP A 111 24.52 -10.00 4.70
C ASP A 111 24.87 -8.51 4.73
N LYS A 112 25.46 -7.99 3.64
CA LYS A 112 25.82 -6.58 3.53
C LYS A 112 24.57 -5.69 3.55
N GLY A 113 23.52 -6.04 2.81
CA GLY A 113 22.27 -5.30 2.83
C GLY A 113 21.62 -5.30 4.22
N GLN A 114 21.61 -6.46 4.88
CA GLN A 114 21.09 -6.61 6.24
C GLN A 114 21.89 -5.78 7.25
N ALA A 115 23.23 -5.83 7.18
CA ALA A 115 24.09 -5.06 8.08
C ALA A 115 23.84 -3.56 7.96
N ARG A 116 23.70 -3.03 6.74
CA ARG A 116 23.36 -1.61 6.53
C ARG A 116 22.00 -1.23 7.10
N TYR A 117 20.99 -2.09 6.90
CA TYR A 117 19.68 -1.88 7.51
C TYR A 117 19.76 -1.87 9.04
N LEU A 118 20.47 -2.81 9.66
CA LEU A 118 20.60 -2.87 11.12
C LEU A 118 21.34 -1.63 11.67
N GLN A 119 22.40 -1.17 11.01
CA GLN A 119 23.07 0.08 11.37
C GLN A 119 22.12 1.28 11.28
N SER A 120 21.32 1.36 10.21
CA SER A 120 20.34 2.44 10.05
C SER A 120 19.26 2.44 11.14
N LEU A 121 18.88 1.25 11.62
CA LEU A 121 17.89 1.09 12.67
C LEU A 121 18.40 1.67 14.00
N GLU A 122 19.69 1.55 14.29
CA GLU A 122 20.28 2.16 15.50
C GLU A 122 20.25 3.69 15.44
N HIS A 123 20.58 4.29 14.29
CA HIS A 123 20.42 5.74 14.09
C HIS A 123 18.95 6.19 14.19
N PHE A 124 18.03 5.44 13.60
CA PHE A 124 16.60 5.76 13.67
C PHE A 124 16.06 5.75 15.11
N LYS A 125 16.50 4.79 15.95
CA LYS A 125 16.09 4.72 17.37
C LYS A 125 16.51 5.94 18.19
N VAL A 126 17.59 6.61 17.82
CA VAL A 126 18.03 7.87 18.44
C VAL A 126 17.55 9.11 17.68
N HIS A 127 16.52 8.95 16.83
CA HIS A 127 15.92 9.99 16.00
C HIS A 127 16.88 10.65 14.99
N ASP A 128 18.00 10.01 14.69
CA ASP A 128 18.97 10.47 13.70
C ASP A 128 18.60 9.98 12.29
N CYS A 129 17.50 10.53 11.75
CA CYS A 129 16.97 10.11 10.46
C CYS A 129 17.88 10.45 9.28
N LYS A 130 18.77 11.44 9.41
CA LYS A 130 19.66 11.87 8.33
C LYS A 130 20.74 10.82 8.09
N GLU A 131 21.38 10.34 9.14
CA GLU A 131 22.41 9.31 9.07
C GLU A 131 21.78 7.94 8.77
N ALA A 132 20.61 7.66 9.33
CA ALA A 132 19.83 6.48 8.99
C ALA A 132 19.52 6.41 7.49
N LEU A 133 19.15 7.53 6.85
CA LEU A 133 18.86 7.56 5.41
C LEU A 133 20.05 7.20 4.53
N VAL A 134 21.26 7.65 4.88
CA VAL A 134 22.48 7.29 4.12
C VAL A 134 22.66 5.77 4.09
N LEU A 135 22.52 5.12 5.26
CA LEU A 135 22.64 3.68 5.40
C LEU A 135 21.46 2.93 4.74
N LEU A 136 20.26 3.49 4.78
CA LEU A 136 19.08 2.92 4.11
C LEU A 136 19.19 2.99 2.59
N ASP A 137 19.77 4.06 2.05
CA ASP A 137 20.05 4.17 0.62
C ASP A 137 21.02 3.06 0.17
N GLU A 138 22.08 2.81 0.95
CA GLU A 138 22.97 1.68 0.70
C GLU A 138 22.23 0.34 0.80
N ALA A 139 21.45 0.11 1.87
CA ALA A 139 20.70 -1.12 2.08
C ALA A 139 19.72 -1.40 0.92
N VAL A 140 18.94 -0.40 0.52
CA VAL A 140 17.96 -0.48 -0.56
C VAL A 140 18.62 -0.64 -1.94
N SER A 141 19.86 -0.15 -2.12
CA SER A 141 20.62 -0.36 -3.35
C SER A 141 21.09 -1.81 -3.51
N LEU A 142 21.47 -2.45 -2.40
CA LEU A 142 21.89 -3.86 -2.32
C LEU A 142 20.69 -4.80 -2.36
N GLU A 143 19.59 -4.41 -1.73
CA GLU A 143 18.36 -5.19 -1.55
C GLU A 143 17.17 -4.47 -2.19
N LYS A 144 17.22 -4.32 -3.51
CA LYS A 144 16.15 -3.64 -4.26
C LYS A 144 14.80 -4.27 -3.93
N GLY A 145 13.89 -3.47 -3.37
CA GLY A 145 12.53 -3.90 -3.05
C GLY A 145 12.35 -4.54 -1.67
N ASN A 146 13.39 -4.62 -0.82
CA ASN A 146 13.21 -5.13 0.55
C ASN A 146 12.25 -4.21 1.32
N LEU A 147 11.12 -4.80 1.76
CA LEU A 147 9.99 -4.05 2.31
C LEU A 147 10.35 -3.32 3.61
N ARG A 148 11.09 -3.97 4.52
CA ARG A 148 11.53 -3.35 5.78
C ARG A 148 12.43 -2.14 5.55
N ALA A 149 13.41 -2.27 4.67
CA ALA A 149 14.29 -1.16 4.34
C ALA A 149 13.52 0.01 3.70
N LEU A 150 12.58 -0.28 2.79
CA LEU A 150 11.74 0.74 2.17
C LEU A 150 10.80 1.43 3.17
N GLN A 151 10.17 0.69 4.08
CA GLN A 151 9.29 1.28 5.09
C GLN A 151 10.06 2.18 6.06
N LEU A 152 11.21 1.72 6.58
CA LEU A 152 12.03 2.52 7.48
C LEU A 152 12.56 3.78 6.77
N LYS A 153 12.94 3.65 5.50
CA LYS A 153 13.34 4.78 4.65
C LYS A 153 12.19 5.79 4.49
N ALA A 154 10.99 5.34 4.17
CA ALA A 154 9.83 6.23 4.04
C ALA A 154 9.49 6.94 5.36
N SER A 155 9.69 6.29 6.51
CA SER A 155 9.52 6.91 7.82
C SER A 155 10.59 7.98 8.10
N CYS A 156 11.87 7.73 7.78
CA CYS A 156 12.92 8.74 7.90
C CYS A 156 12.71 9.92 6.93
N GLU A 157 12.27 9.65 5.70
CA GLU A 157 11.91 10.68 4.72
C GLU A 157 10.75 11.53 5.23
N ALA A 158 9.76 10.95 5.91
CA ALA A 158 8.68 11.69 6.55
C ALA A 158 9.19 12.59 7.68
N ALA A 159 10.03 12.06 8.58
CA ALA A 159 10.59 12.79 9.71
C ALA A 159 11.47 13.99 9.30
N LEU A 160 12.02 13.94 8.09
CA LEU A 160 12.82 15.03 7.49
C LEU A 160 12.03 15.87 6.48
N GLU A 161 10.71 15.67 6.40
CA GLU A 161 9.80 16.40 5.50
C GLU A 161 10.17 16.26 4.00
N LEU A 162 10.83 15.16 3.63
CA LEU A 162 11.22 14.83 2.26
C LEU A 162 10.07 14.15 1.51
N TRP A 163 8.93 14.83 1.41
CA TRP A 163 7.65 14.26 0.98
C TRP A 163 7.68 13.61 -0.41
N GLU A 164 8.38 14.20 -1.38
CA GLU A 164 8.50 13.64 -2.73
C GLU A 164 9.27 12.31 -2.74
N LYS A 165 10.36 12.25 -1.96
CA LYS A 165 11.16 11.03 -1.82
C LYS A 165 10.35 9.95 -1.10
N ARG A 166 9.67 10.31 0.00
CA ARG A 166 8.73 9.44 0.72
C ARG A 166 7.73 8.81 -0.22
N PHE A 167 7.08 9.61 -1.06
CA PHE A 167 6.07 9.13 -2.01
C PHE A 167 6.67 8.18 -3.05
N SER A 168 7.86 8.47 -3.57
CA SER A 168 8.60 7.55 -4.46
C SER A 168 8.92 6.22 -3.76
N THR A 169 9.39 6.27 -2.51
CA THR A 169 9.70 5.09 -1.70
C THR A 169 8.45 4.27 -1.39
N LEU A 170 7.33 4.90 -1.05
CA LEU A 170 6.04 4.23 -0.81
C LEU A 170 5.51 3.53 -2.07
N LYS A 171 5.61 4.16 -3.25
CA LYS A 171 5.27 3.50 -4.52
C LYS A 171 6.10 2.24 -4.77
N ARG A 172 7.38 2.25 -4.37
CA ARG A 172 8.25 1.07 -4.48
C ARG A 172 7.84 0.01 -3.46
N ALA A 173 7.55 0.38 -2.22
CA ALA A 173 7.09 -0.55 -1.18
C ALA A 173 5.77 -1.23 -1.58
N ALA A 174 4.82 -0.46 -2.11
CA ALA A 174 3.52 -0.95 -2.57
C ALA A 174 3.65 -1.90 -3.78
N ARG A 175 4.65 -1.71 -4.64
CA ARG A 175 4.94 -2.68 -5.71
C ARG A 175 5.48 -3.99 -5.18
N SER A 176 6.33 -3.95 -4.16
CA SER A 176 6.90 -5.16 -3.55
C SER A 176 5.87 -5.94 -2.74
N ASN A 177 5.02 -5.25 -1.97
CA ASN A 177 3.86 -5.89 -1.35
C ASN A 177 2.59 -5.01 -1.51
N PRO A 178 1.74 -5.28 -2.51
CA PRO A 178 0.53 -4.50 -2.73
C PRO A 178 -0.54 -4.72 -1.65
N LEU A 179 -0.38 -5.70 -0.77
CA LEU A 179 -1.39 -6.08 0.22
C LEU A 179 -1.12 -5.51 1.61
N GLN A 180 0.04 -4.87 1.80
CA GLN A 180 0.39 -4.31 3.10
C GLN A 180 -0.46 -3.06 3.41
N PRO A 181 -1.39 -3.14 4.39
CA PRO A 181 -2.37 -2.07 4.60
C PRO A 181 -1.73 -0.73 4.96
N GLU A 182 -0.68 -0.75 5.79
CA GLU A 182 0.01 0.46 6.23
C GLU A 182 0.66 1.23 5.07
N VAL A 183 1.30 0.51 4.12
CA VAL A 183 1.91 1.14 2.95
C VAL A 183 0.84 1.68 2.00
N GLN A 184 -0.27 0.96 1.81
CA GLN A 184 -1.38 1.44 0.98
C GLN A 184 -2.03 2.71 1.55
N GLN A 185 -2.32 2.72 2.85
CA GLN A 185 -2.84 3.90 3.56
C GLN A 185 -1.95 5.14 3.32
N ARG A 186 -0.65 5.02 3.60
CA ARG A 186 0.31 6.11 3.44
C ARG A 186 0.48 6.52 1.97
N LEU A 187 0.39 5.57 1.04
CA LEU A 187 0.47 5.84 -0.39
C LEU A 187 -0.75 6.62 -0.89
N PHE A 188 -1.96 6.24 -0.49
CA PHE A 188 -3.19 6.92 -0.91
C PHE A 188 -3.25 8.35 -0.39
N GLU A 189 -2.80 8.58 0.83
CA GLU A 189 -2.64 9.94 1.35
C GLU A 189 -1.60 10.74 0.59
N SER A 190 -0.51 10.10 0.17
CA SER A 190 0.50 10.75 -0.66
C SER A 190 -0.09 11.13 -2.02
N TYR A 191 -0.93 10.29 -2.64
CA TYR A 191 -1.66 10.66 -3.86
C TYR A 191 -2.53 11.90 -3.65
N VAL A 192 -3.22 11.99 -2.51
CA VAL A 192 -4.04 13.16 -2.18
C VAL A 192 -3.18 14.41 -1.97
N TYR A 193 -2.09 14.30 -1.21
CA TYR A 193 -1.16 15.39 -0.94
C TYR A 193 -0.56 15.98 -2.22
N PHE A 194 -0.20 15.13 -3.18
CA PHE A 194 0.38 15.52 -4.48
C PHE A 194 -0.66 15.77 -5.58
N GLY A 195 -1.97 15.68 -5.28
CA GLY A 195 -3.02 15.92 -6.26
C GLY A 195 -3.17 14.85 -7.34
N GLU A 196 -2.62 13.65 -7.16
CA GLU A 196 -2.78 12.50 -8.08
C GLU A 196 -4.16 11.81 -7.88
N TYR A 197 -5.25 12.58 -7.83
CA TYR A 197 -6.59 12.09 -7.49
C TYR A 197 -7.13 11.05 -8.47
N GLY A 198 -6.99 11.31 -9.78
CA GLY A 198 -7.42 10.36 -10.82
C GLY A 198 -6.73 9.00 -10.71
N ARG A 199 -5.45 8.98 -10.29
CA ARG A 199 -4.71 7.74 -10.09
C ARG A 199 -5.20 6.97 -8.88
N LEU A 200 -5.42 7.64 -7.74
CA LEU A 200 -6.01 7.01 -6.57
C LEU A 200 -7.38 6.39 -6.88
N ILE A 201 -8.23 7.11 -7.62
CA ILE A 201 -9.54 6.59 -8.02
C ILE A 201 -9.40 5.35 -8.92
N ALA A 202 -8.44 5.35 -9.85
CA ALA A 202 -8.17 4.21 -10.73
C ALA A 202 -7.67 2.99 -9.93
N GLU A 203 -6.79 3.17 -8.96
CA GLU A 203 -6.30 2.08 -8.10
C GLU A 203 -7.41 1.49 -7.22
N LEU A 204 -8.35 2.32 -6.76
CA LEU A 204 -9.50 1.89 -5.97
C LEU A 204 -10.67 1.37 -6.82
N GLN A 205 -10.52 1.30 -8.15
CA GLN A 205 -11.60 0.88 -9.02
C GLN A 205 -12.01 -0.58 -8.75
N GLY A 206 -13.30 -0.76 -8.44
CA GLY A 206 -13.87 -2.06 -8.10
C GLY A 206 -13.48 -2.60 -6.71
N VAL A 207 -12.80 -1.80 -5.88
CA VAL A 207 -12.59 -2.11 -4.47
C VAL A 207 -13.83 -1.67 -3.69
N SER A 208 -14.36 -2.54 -2.84
CA SER A 208 -15.51 -2.19 -2.00
C SER A 208 -15.08 -1.24 -0.89
N ALA A 209 -15.88 -0.21 -0.61
CA ALA A 209 -15.63 0.73 0.49
C ALA A 209 -15.42 0.01 1.85
N LYS A 210 -16.07 -1.14 2.05
CA LYS A 210 -15.96 -1.94 3.29
C LYS A 210 -14.60 -2.63 3.45
N GLN A 211 -13.85 -2.79 2.35
CA GLN A 211 -12.50 -3.37 2.37
C GLN A 211 -11.43 -2.31 2.70
N LEU A 212 -11.81 -1.03 2.68
CA LEU A 212 -10.92 0.09 2.95
C LEU A 212 -11.04 0.52 4.41
N SER A 213 -9.89 0.75 5.03
CA SER A 213 -9.81 1.41 6.33
C SER A 213 -10.44 2.81 6.28
N PRO A 214 -10.84 3.37 7.43
CA PRO A 214 -11.34 4.75 7.48
C PRO A 214 -10.38 5.79 6.88
N ARG A 215 -9.07 5.59 7.04
CA ARG A 215 -8.01 6.44 6.50
C ARG A 215 -7.98 6.39 4.96
N GLU A 216 -8.03 5.20 4.37
CA GLU A 216 -8.11 5.02 2.91
C GLU A 216 -9.42 5.57 2.33
N ARG A 217 -10.55 5.35 3.00
CA ARG A 217 -11.85 5.93 2.60
C ARG A 217 -11.84 7.45 2.67
N THR A 218 -11.15 8.05 3.62
CA THR A 218 -11.01 9.51 3.72
C THR A 218 -10.21 10.05 2.53
N ALA A 219 -9.06 9.44 2.21
CA ALA A 219 -8.29 9.79 1.03
C ALA A 219 -9.12 9.64 -0.26
N TRP A 220 -9.88 8.55 -0.39
CA TRP A 220 -10.76 8.32 -1.52
C TRP A 220 -11.87 9.38 -1.64
N ALA A 221 -12.52 9.75 -0.52
CA ALA A 221 -13.53 10.79 -0.51
C ALA A 221 -12.99 12.14 -0.99
N VAL A 222 -11.79 12.52 -0.54
CA VAL A 222 -11.11 13.76 -0.98
C VAL A 222 -10.81 13.71 -2.48
N ALA A 223 -10.33 12.57 -3.00
CA ALA A 223 -10.06 12.42 -4.43
C ALA A 223 -11.35 12.49 -5.27
N LEU A 224 -12.44 11.84 -4.84
CA LEU A 224 -13.74 11.91 -5.51
C LEU A 224 -14.29 13.34 -5.55
N TRP A 225 -14.17 14.08 -4.45
CA TRP A 225 -14.61 15.48 -4.37
C TRP A 225 -13.81 16.40 -5.30
N ASN A 226 -12.48 16.25 -5.34
CA ASN A 226 -11.63 17.04 -6.25
C ASN A 226 -11.96 16.77 -7.73
N GLU A 227 -12.26 15.52 -8.07
CA GLU A 227 -12.68 15.08 -9.42
C GLU A 227 -14.17 15.35 -9.71
N LYS A 228 -14.85 16.16 -8.89
CA LYS A 228 -16.25 16.57 -9.05
C LYS A 228 -17.25 15.42 -9.09
N LYS A 229 -16.91 14.28 -8.48
CA LYS A 229 -17.78 13.11 -8.31
C LYS A 229 -18.59 13.22 -7.01
N ASN A 230 -19.31 14.32 -6.84
CA ASN A 230 -19.91 14.77 -5.59
C ASN A 230 -20.83 13.73 -4.92
N ASP A 231 -21.72 13.07 -5.68
CA ASP A 231 -22.62 12.05 -5.13
C ASP A 231 -21.86 10.85 -4.54
N SER A 232 -20.79 10.44 -5.21
CA SER A 232 -19.93 9.34 -4.73
C SER A 232 -19.12 9.78 -3.52
N ALA A 233 -18.56 10.99 -3.53
CA ALA A 233 -17.87 11.56 -2.38
C ALA A 233 -18.80 11.62 -1.15
N TRP A 234 -20.03 12.13 -1.33
CA TRP A 234 -21.01 12.24 -0.25
C TRP A 234 -21.38 10.88 0.34
N ARG A 235 -21.56 9.85 -0.51
CA ARG A 235 -21.84 8.49 -0.03
C ARG A 235 -20.74 7.96 0.89
N VAL A 236 -19.46 8.20 0.55
CA VAL A 236 -18.32 7.78 1.37
C VAL A 236 -18.23 8.61 2.66
N VAL A 237 -18.32 9.93 2.57
CA VAL A 237 -18.27 10.86 3.73
C VAL A 237 -19.38 10.55 4.73
N ARG A 238 -20.62 10.42 4.26
CA ARG A 238 -21.77 10.08 5.11
C ARG A 238 -21.57 8.73 5.82
N GLY A 239 -21.04 7.73 5.11
CA GLY A 239 -20.70 6.43 5.69
C GLY A 239 -19.70 6.56 6.84
N LEU A 240 -18.59 7.28 6.62
CA LEU A 240 -17.55 7.50 7.64
C LEU A 240 -18.06 8.27 8.86
N LEU A 241 -18.86 9.32 8.65
CA LEU A 241 -19.39 10.15 9.75
C LEU A 241 -20.45 9.42 10.59
N SER A 242 -21.16 8.44 10.01
CA SER A 242 -22.18 7.65 10.70
C SER A 242 -21.62 6.42 11.41
N GLU A 243 -20.39 6.01 11.09
CA GLU A 243 -19.77 4.80 11.62
C GLU A 243 -19.24 5.03 13.05
N PRO A 244 -19.74 4.27 14.06
CA PRO A 244 -19.25 4.38 15.43
C PRO A 244 -17.76 4.04 15.51
N GLY A 245 -16.98 4.90 16.19
CA GLY A 245 -15.55 4.68 16.40
C GLY A 245 -14.64 4.99 15.21
N SER A 246 -15.20 5.35 14.04
CA SER A 246 -14.40 5.79 12.89
C SER A 246 -13.64 7.09 13.21
N PRO A 247 -12.34 7.20 12.90
CA PRO A 247 -11.61 8.46 13.00
C PRO A 247 -12.30 9.55 12.17
N LYS A 248 -12.75 10.61 12.85
CA LYS A 248 -13.48 11.71 12.23
C LYS A 248 -12.52 12.86 11.95
N HIS A 249 -11.66 12.69 10.95
CA HIS A 249 -10.67 13.69 10.53
C HIS A 249 -11.37 15.01 10.15
N PRO A 250 -10.83 16.19 10.51
CA PRO A 250 -11.41 17.49 10.19
C PRO A 250 -11.87 17.62 8.72
N VAL A 251 -11.08 17.12 7.77
CA VAL A 251 -11.40 17.19 6.34
C VAL A 251 -12.77 16.60 6.00
N LEU A 252 -13.23 15.56 6.72
CA LEU A 252 -14.54 14.95 6.47
C LEU A 252 -15.70 15.90 6.75
N TYR A 253 -15.57 16.77 7.75
CA TYR A 253 -16.57 17.77 8.08
C TYR A 253 -16.56 18.91 7.08
N PHE A 254 -15.39 19.33 6.61
CA PHE A 254 -15.31 20.30 5.52
C PHE A 254 -16.01 19.77 4.26
N LEU A 255 -15.67 18.55 3.83
CA LEU A 255 -16.28 17.91 2.66
C LEU A 255 -17.80 17.78 2.82
N ALA A 256 -18.28 17.37 3.99
CA ALA A 256 -19.73 17.28 4.26
C ALA A 256 -20.42 18.64 4.16
N GLY A 257 -19.77 19.71 4.68
CA GLY A 257 -20.27 21.07 4.57
C GLY A 257 -20.38 21.55 3.12
N ASP A 258 -19.32 21.35 2.34
CA ASP A 258 -19.25 21.77 0.94
C ASP A 258 -20.23 20.97 0.06
N LEU A 259 -20.30 19.65 0.22
CA LEU A 259 -21.21 18.79 -0.55
C LEU A 259 -22.70 19.06 -0.27
N LEU A 260 -23.03 19.67 0.87
CA LEU A 260 -24.40 19.99 1.26
C LEU A 260 -24.74 21.48 1.11
N SER A 261 -23.80 22.34 0.73
CA SER A 261 -23.97 23.81 0.71
C SER A 261 -25.19 24.24 -0.10
N ASP A 262 -25.44 23.55 -1.21
CA ASP A 262 -26.48 23.90 -2.18
C ASP A 262 -27.84 23.27 -1.83
N SER A 263 -27.88 22.27 -0.94
CA SER A 263 -29.09 21.53 -0.60
C SER A 263 -29.65 21.90 0.76
N THR A 264 -28.79 22.03 1.79
CA THR A 264 -29.21 22.20 3.18
C THR A 264 -28.26 23.14 3.94
N ARG A 265 -28.39 24.46 3.72
CA ARG A 265 -27.52 25.49 4.32
C ARG A 265 -27.32 25.33 5.84
N GLU A 266 -28.37 24.95 6.57
CA GLU A 266 -28.29 24.72 8.01
C GLU A 266 -27.37 23.55 8.36
N GLN A 267 -27.50 22.41 7.67
CA GLN A 267 -26.65 21.24 7.91
C GLN A 267 -25.21 21.53 7.49
N ALA A 268 -25.02 22.17 6.34
CA ALA A 268 -23.71 22.63 5.89
C ALA A 268 -23.02 23.53 6.93
N SER A 269 -23.77 24.47 7.52
CA SER A 269 -23.27 25.34 8.60
C SER A 269 -22.83 24.56 9.84
N ARG A 270 -23.58 23.51 10.23
CA ARG A 270 -23.21 22.65 11.37
C ARG A 270 -21.91 21.89 11.10
N TYR A 271 -21.73 21.37 9.88
CA TYR A 271 -20.51 20.71 9.47
C TYR A 271 -19.32 21.66 9.42
N PHE A 272 -19.44 22.85 8.83
CA PHE A 272 -18.36 23.84 8.81
C PHE A 272 -17.96 24.33 10.21
N LYS A 273 -18.90 24.53 11.12
CA LYS A 273 -18.58 24.85 12.52
C LYS A 273 -17.78 23.74 13.20
N THR A 274 -18.17 22.48 12.96
CA THR A 274 -17.43 21.33 13.49
C THR A 274 -16.04 21.24 12.86
N PHE A 275 -15.91 21.50 11.57
CA PHE A 275 -14.64 21.57 10.88
C PHE A 275 -13.70 22.60 11.52
N LEU A 276 -14.15 23.85 11.68
CA LEU A 276 -13.33 24.93 12.26
C LEU A 276 -12.91 24.62 13.70
N ALA A 277 -13.80 24.04 14.51
CA ALA A 277 -13.48 23.66 15.88
C ALA A 277 -12.37 22.59 15.96
N ARG A 278 -12.34 21.68 14.99
CA ARG A 278 -11.41 20.53 14.96
C ARG A 278 -10.10 20.85 14.27
N ALA A 279 -10.15 21.64 13.21
CA ALA A 279 -8.96 22.12 12.50
C ALA A 279 -8.09 23.08 13.35
N ALA A 280 -8.58 23.54 14.50
CA ALA A 280 -7.78 24.31 15.45
C ALA A 280 -6.76 23.45 16.22
N ASP A 281 -6.90 22.12 16.23
CA ASP A 281 -5.98 21.18 16.86
C ASP A 281 -5.08 20.50 15.82
N PRO A 282 -3.77 20.82 15.76
CA PRO A 282 -2.83 20.17 14.85
C PRO A 282 -2.77 18.64 15.03
N GLY A 283 -3.02 18.12 16.24
CA GLY A 283 -3.04 16.69 16.52
C GLY A 283 -4.20 15.95 15.85
N GLU A 284 -5.29 16.65 15.52
CA GLU A 284 -6.41 16.08 14.75
C GLU A 284 -6.18 16.13 13.23
N ILE A 285 -5.25 16.97 12.77
CA ILE A 285 -4.94 17.16 11.33
C ILE A 285 -3.79 16.26 10.89
N LEU A 286 -2.72 16.23 11.68
CA LEU A 286 -1.47 15.60 11.27
C LEU A 286 -1.57 14.07 11.31
N ILE A 287 -1.17 13.47 10.19
CA ILE A 287 -1.02 12.05 10.01
C ILE A 287 0.44 11.77 9.67
N ASP A 288 1.15 11.09 10.58
CA ASP A 288 2.60 10.89 10.51
C ASP A 288 3.39 12.22 10.39
N GLY A 289 2.90 13.29 11.02
CA GLY A 289 3.51 14.62 10.97
C GLY A 289 3.19 15.43 9.70
N LEU A 290 2.35 14.90 8.80
CA LEU A 290 1.92 15.56 7.58
C LEU A 290 0.41 15.87 7.63
N ASP A 291 -0.03 16.99 7.09
CA ASP A 291 -1.43 17.19 6.72
C ASP A 291 -1.63 16.77 5.25
N PRO A 292 -2.00 15.50 4.96
CA PRO A 292 -2.12 15.05 3.58
C PRO A 292 -3.26 15.76 2.83
N TYR A 293 -4.13 16.49 3.54
CA TYR A 293 -5.33 17.10 2.99
C TYR A 293 -5.21 18.61 2.84
N HIS A 294 -4.10 19.24 3.26
CA HIS A 294 -3.91 20.70 3.23
C HIS A 294 -5.09 21.44 3.89
N THR A 295 -5.51 20.96 5.06
CA THR A 295 -6.66 21.39 5.85
C THR A 295 -6.72 22.90 6.06
N GLU A 296 -5.57 23.53 6.27
CA GLU A 296 -5.41 24.98 6.39
C GLU A 296 -6.01 25.77 5.22
N ARG A 297 -5.97 25.21 3.99
CA ARG A 297 -6.51 25.86 2.78
C ARG A 297 -8.03 25.95 2.80
N PHE A 298 -8.70 25.14 3.62
CA PHE A 298 -10.15 25.09 3.72
C PHE A 298 -10.72 26.05 4.77
N LEU A 299 -9.88 26.56 5.69
CA LEU A 299 -10.31 27.48 6.76
C LEU A 299 -11.01 28.73 6.20
N PRO A 300 -10.45 29.47 5.21
CA PRO A 300 -11.09 30.68 4.72
C PRO A 300 -12.42 30.40 3.99
N LEU A 301 -12.54 29.23 3.36
CA LEU A 301 -13.76 28.83 2.66
C LEU A 301 -14.91 28.57 3.64
N ALA A 302 -14.63 27.85 4.72
CA ALA A 302 -15.59 27.59 5.78
C ALA A 302 -16.02 28.89 6.51
N GLN A 303 -15.07 29.76 6.87
CA GLN A 303 -15.36 31.06 7.50
C GLN A 303 -16.23 31.95 6.60
N LYS A 304 -15.88 32.04 5.31
CA LYS A 304 -16.66 32.80 4.32
C LYS A 304 -18.10 32.29 4.22
N PHE A 305 -18.30 30.97 4.20
CA PHE A 305 -19.66 30.39 4.15
C PHE A 305 -20.50 30.77 5.37
N LEU A 306 -19.88 30.79 6.55
CA LEU A 306 -20.54 31.15 7.81
C LEU A 306 -20.77 32.67 7.96
N GLY A 307 -20.23 33.50 7.05
CA GLY A 307 -20.31 34.96 7.15
C GLY A 307 -19.43 35.54 8.26
N GLU A 308 -18.47 34.76 8.75
CA GLU A 308 -17.47 35.22 9.72
C GLU A 308 -16.42 36.04 8.97
N LYS A 309 -16.02 37.19 9.53
CA LYS A 309 -14.86 37.93 9.00
C LYS A 309 -13.64 37.02 9.17
N THR A 310 -12.90 36.78 8.09
CA THR A 310 -11.57 36.14 8.14
C THR A 310 -10.73 36.85 9.18
N LEU A 311 -10.37 36.13 10.25
CA LEU A 311 -9.42 36.58 11.28
C LEU A 311 -8.00 36.62 10.71
#